data_AF-A0A225V350-F1
#
_entry.id   AF-A0A225V350-F1
#
_cell.length_a   1.000
_cell.length_b   1.000
_cell.length_c   1.000
_cell.angle_alpha   90.00
_cell.angle_beta   90.00
_cell.angle_gamma   90.00
#
_symmetry.space_group_name_H-M   'P 1'
#
loop_
_entity.id
_entity.type
_entity.pdbx_description
1 polymer ?
#
loop_
_entity_poly.entity_id
_entity_poly.type
_entity_poly.pdbx_seq_one_letter_code
_entity_poly.pdbx_strand_id
1 'polypeptide(L)'
;CTLFDPLQSDETYRNLARSIQNVICPQLNLSNGILFDRWTEIKQKDGHSCGIWSLTFLEIKLSGAVSREQFYNFQELYRVCLLLLNLQRLDS
;
A
#
# COMPACT_ATOMS: atom_id res chain seq x y z
N CYS A 1 -1.90 6.03 11.88
CA CYS A 1 -1.07 5.32 10.89
C CYS A 1 -1.99 4.40 10.11
N THR A 2 -1.98 4.49 8.78
CA THR A 2 -2.86 3.68 7.94
C THR A 2 -2.10 2.46 7.45
N LEU A 3 -2.60 1.27 7.77
CA LEU A 3 -2.07 -0.01 7.33
C LEU A 3 -2.81 -0.49 6.11
N PHE A 4 -2.09 -1.21 5.25
CA PHE A 4 -2.68 -1.86 4.09
C PHE A 4 -2.01 -3.21 3.86
N ASP A 5 -2.85 -4.23 3.69
CA ASP A 5 -2.48 -5.52 3.11
C ASP A 5 -3.41 -5.77 1.92
N PRO A 6 -2.87 -5.94 0.69
CA PRO A 6 -3.67 -6.27 -0.48
C PRO A 6 -4.63 -7.45 -0.28
N LEU A 7 -4.22 -8.48 0.48
CA LEU A 7 -5.08 -9.65 0.76
C LEU A 7 -6.04 -9.44 1.93
N GLN A 8 -5.92 -8.33 2.65
CA GLN A 8 -6.73 -7.98 3.81
C GLN A 8 -6.65 -9.04 4.95
N SER A 9 -5.47 -9.62 5.16
CA SER A 9 -5.22 -10.63 6.19
C SER A 9 -5.09 -10.01 7.58
N ASP A 10 -5.90 -10.51 8.52
CA ASP A 10 -5.83 -10.13 9.93
C ASP A 10 -4.46 -10.39 10.55
N GLU A 11 -3.82 -11.49 10.17
CA GLU A 11 -2.49 -11.83 10.66
C GLU A 11 -1.45 -10.83 10.16
N THR A 12 -1.49 -10.51 8.87
CA THR A 12 -0.60 -9.51 8.26
C THR A 12 -0.78 -8.15 8.93
N TYR A 13 -2.02 -7.72 9.19
CA TYR A 13 -2.28 -6.47 9.91
C TYR A 13 -1.70 -6.44 11.32
N ARG A 14 -1.86 -7.52 12.10
CA ARG A 14 -1.26 -7.64 13.44
C ARG A 14 0.26 -7.58 13.37
N ASN A 15 0.86 -8.26 12.40
CA ASN A 15 2.30 -8.29 12.21
C ASN A 15 2.84 -6.92 11.78
N LEU A 16 2.17 -6.23 10.85
CA LEU A 16 2.52 -4.86 10.43
C LEU A 16 2.46 -3.87 11.60
N ALA A 17 1.37 -3.88 12.37
CA ALA A 17 1.23 -3.01 13.53
C ALA A 17 2.37 -3.23 14.55
N ARG A 18 2.66 -4.49 14.87
CA ARG A 18 3.75 -4.86 15.78
C ARG A 18 5.11 -4.41 15.24
N SER A 19 5.38 -4.61 13.96
CA SER A 19 6.63 -4.20 13.32
C SER A 19 6.82 -2.69 13.35
N ILE A 20 5.77 -1.91 13.06
CA ILE A 20 5.83 -0.45 13.13
C ILE A 20 6.04 0.01 14.58
N GLN A 21 5.32 -0.57 15.55
CA GLN A 21 5.47 -0.28 16.97
C GLN A 21 6.89 -0.52 17.47
N ASN A 22 7.51 -1.63 17.07
CA ASN A 22 8.80 -2.04 17.63
C ASN A 22 10.00 -1.44 16.89
N VAL A 23 9.86 -1.15 15.59
CA VAL A 23 10.99 -0.69 14.76
C VAL A 23 10.91 0.80 14.45
N ILE A 24 9.73 1.29 14.05
CA ILE A 24 9.58 2.65 13.54
C ILE A 24 9.28 3.64 14.66
N CYS A 25 8.36 3.32 15.57
CA CYS A 25 8.01 4.24 16.67
C CYS A 25 9.21 4.69 17.51
N PRO A 26 10.16 3.81 17.91
CA PRO A 26 11.31 4.23 18.70
C PRO A 26 12.23 5.19 17.96
N GLN A 27 12.40 4.99 16.64
CA GLN A 27 13.24 5.86 15.81
C GLN A 27 12.66 7.27 15.66
N LEU A 28 11.33 7.39 15.75
CA LEU A 28 10.60 8.65 15.63
C LEU A 28 10.23 9.27 16.99
N ASN A 29 10.69 8.71 18.11
CA ASN A 29 10.30 9.10 19.47
C ASN A 29 8.77 9.13 19.69
N LEU A 30 8.04 8.24 19.01
CA LEU A 30 6.57 8.12 19.12
C LEU A 30 6.22 7.15 20.26
N SER A 31 6.50 7.55 21.50
CA SER A 31 6.29 6.75 22.71
C SER A 31 4.83 6.64 23.15
N ASN A 32 3.94 7.51 22.68
CA ASN A 32 2.57 7.65 23.18
C ASN A 32 1.51 6.80 22.45
N GLY A 33 1.94 5.73 21.75
CA GLY A 33 1.02 4.80 21.09
C GLY A 33 0.45 5.36 19.78
N ILE A 34 0.79 4.71 18.67
CA ILE A 34 0.21 5.02 17.36
C ILE A 34 -1.12 4.29 17.24
N LEU A 35 -2.18 5.02 16.85
CA LEU A 35 -3.42 4.40 16.40
C LEU A 35 -3.25 3.86 14.98
N PHE A 36 -3.63 2.60 14.80
CA PHE A 36 -3.60 1.93 13.50
C PHE A 36 -5.01 1.82 12.94
N ASP A 37 -5.18 2.32 11.72
CA ASP A 37 -6.38 2.17 10.92
C ASP A 37 -6.08 1.21 9.76
N ARG A 38 -7.07 0.41 9.36
CA ARG A 38 -6.95 -0.51 8.23
C ARG A 38 -7.65 0.08 7.03
N TRP A 39 -6.92 0.20 5.93
CA TRP A 39 -7.52 0.62 4.68
C TRP A 39 -8.07 -0.56 3.91
N THR A 40 -9.41 -0.61 3.77
CA THR A 40 -10.14 -1.75 3.22
C THR A 40 -10.78 -1.49 1.85
N GLU A 41 -10.50 -0.35 1.22
CA GLU A 41 -11.17 0.06 -0.03
C GLU A 41 -10.75 -0.77 -1.25
N ILE A 42 -9.65 -1.53 -1.15
CA ILE A 42 -9.19 -2.46 -2.19
C ILE A 42 -8.82 -3.78 -1.55
N LYS A 43 -9.32 -4.88 -2.13
CA LYS A 43 -8.89 -6.25 -1.84
C LYS A 43 -8.43 -6.94 -3.12
N GLN A 44 -7.20 -7.44 -3.14
CA GLN A 44 -6.67 -8.24 -4.22
C GLN A 44 -7.46 -9.55 -4.39
N LYS A 45 -7.66 -9.94 -5.65
CA LYS A 45 -8.45 -11.13 -6.03
C LYS A 45 -7.61 -12.27 -6.64
N ASP A 46 -6.31 -12.04 -6.82
CA ASP A 46 -5.36 -12.99 -7.42
C ASP A 46 -4.17 -13.26 -6.47
N GLY A 47 -3.19 -14.04 -6.92
CA GLY A 47 -1.96 -14.35 -6.16
C GLY A 47 -0.72 -13.52 -6.53
N HIS A 48 -0.82 -12.55 -7.45
CA HIS A 48 0.37 -11.95 -8.09
C HIS A 48 0.29 -10.42 -8.27
N SER A 49 -0.74 -9.76 -7.73
CA SER A 49 -0.94 -8.31 -7.87
C SER A 49 -0.65 -7.51 -6.59
N CYS A 50 -0.02 -8.11 -5.59
CA CYS A 50 0.22 -7.45 -4.30
C CYS A 50 1.10 -6.20 -4.42
N GLY A 51 2.10 -6.23 -5.30
CA GLY A 51 2.94 -5.08 -5.59
C GLY A 51 2.15 -3.91 -6.18
N ILE A 52 1.30 -4.18 -7.18
CA ILE A 52 0.48 -3.15 -7.83
C ILE A 52 -0.47 -2.52 -6.83
N TRP A 53 -1.21 -3.32 -6.08
CA TRP A 53 -2.16 -2.79 -5.10
C TRP A 53 -1.48 -1.99 -3.99
N SER A 54 -0.28 -2.42 -3.56
CA SER A 54 0.52 -1.67 -2.57
C SER A 54 0.94 -0.29 -3.10
N LEU A 55 1.34 -0.21 -4.37
CA LEU A 55 1.70 1.05 -5.02
C LEU A 55 0.49 1.94 -5.24
N THR A 56 -0.63 1.38 -5.70
CA THR A 56 -1.90 2.11 -5.84
C THR A 56 -2.36 2.68 -4.50
N PHE A 57 -2.25 1.91 -3.40
CA PHE A 57 -2.53 2.43 -2.05
C PHE A 57 -1.67 3.66 -1.72
N LEU A 58 -0.36 3.60 -1.99
CA LEU A 58 0.54 4.74 -1.74
C LEU A 58 0.17 5.95 -2.60
N GLU A 59 -0.09 5.74 -3.89
CA GLU A 59 -0.51 6.80 -4.81
C GLU A 59 -1.81 7.48 -4.36
N ILE A 60 -2.82 6.71 -3.96
CA ILE A 60 -4.09 7.23 -3.43
C ILE A 60 -3.84 8.06 -2.15
N LYS A 61 -3.03 7.55 -1.22
CA LYS A 61 -2.74 8.27 0.03
C LYS A 61 -1.92 9.55 -0.17
N LEU A 62 -1.02 9.57 -1.15
CA LEU A 62 -0.21 10.75 -1.46
C LEU A 62 -0.97 11.80 -2.28
N SER A 63 -1.81 11.37 -3.22
CA SER A 63 -2.59 12.27 -4.08
C SER A 63 -3.87 12.79 -3.44
N GLY A 64 -4.38 12.12 -2.40
CA GLY A 64 -5.70 12.39 -1.83
C GLY A 64 -6.86 11.92 -2.72
N ALA A 65 -6.58 11.08 -3.73
CA ALA A 65 -7.60 10.46 -4.55
C ALA A 65 -8.49 9.52 -3.73
N VAL A 66 -9.63 9.14 -4.31
CA VAL A 66 -10.58 8.17 -3.72
C VAL A 66 -10.49 6.85 -4.48
N SER A 67 -10.52 5.71 -3.77
CA SER A 67 -10.58 4.41 -4.44
C SER A 67 -11.83 4.27 -5.28
N ARG A 68 -11.69 3.62 -6.43
CA ARG A 68 -12.80 3.34 -7.34
C ARG A 68 -12.76 1.89 -7.77
N GLU A 69 -13.92 1.23 -7.79
CA GLU A 69 -14.00 -0.17 -8.25
C GLU A 69 -13.45 -0.37 -9.66
N GLN A 70 -13.51 0.67 -10.50
CA GLN A 70 -12.95 0.62 -11.85
C GLN A 70 -11.43 0.37 -11.86
N PHE A 71 -10.70 0.59 -10.76
CA PHE A 71 -9.26 0.32 -10.67
C PHE A 71 -8.91 -1.14 -10.97
N TYR A 72 -9.81 -2.10 -10.68
CA TYR A 72 -9.61 -3.50 -11.05
C TYR A 72 -9.50 -3.70 -12.58
N ASN A 73 -10.20 -2.88 -13.37
CA ASN A 73 -10.16 -2.96 -14.83
C ASN A 73 -8.85 -2.41 -15.41
N PHE A 74 -8.14 -1.58 -14.63
CA PHE A 74 -6.90 -0.94 -15.04
C PHE A 74 -5.65 -1.60 -14.46
N GLN A 75 -5.77 -2.75 -13.80
CA GLN A 75 -4.65 -3.44 -13.16
C GLN A 75 -3.46 -3.64 -14.12
N GLU A 76 -3.72 -4.14 -15.33
CA GLU A 76 -2.68 -4.37 -16.33
C GLU A 76 -2.10 -3.06 -16.89
N LEU A 77 -2.93 -2.02 -17.01
CA LEU A 77 -2.47 -0.68 -17.40
C LEU A 77 -1.52 -0.10 -16.34
N TYR A 78 -1.84 -0.24 -15.05
CA TYR A 78 -0.96 0.21 -13.96
C TYR A 78 0.40 -0.48 -14.00
N ARG A 79 0.45 -1.78 -14.33
CA ARG A 79 1.72 -2.51 -14.52
C ARG A 79 2.57 -1.87 -15.62
N VAL A 80 1.96 -1.57 -16.77
CA VAL A 80 2.65 -0.92 -17.89
C VAL A 80 3.14 0.48 -17.49
N CYS A 81 2.30 1.30 -16.85
CA CYS A 81 2.69 2.63 -16.38
C CYS A 81 3.91 2.58 -15.45
N LEU A 82 3.93 1.63 -14.50
CA LEU A 82 5.08 1.44 -13.61
C LEU A 82 6.35 1.01 -14.34
N LEU A 83 6.24 0.13 -15.33
CA LEU A 83 7.38 -0.26 -16.15
C LEU A 83 7.94 0.94 -16.94
N LEU A 84 7.07 1.75 -17.55
CA LEU A 84 7.47 2.92 -18.32
C LEU A 84 8.13 4.00 -17.45
N LEU A 85 7.62 4.25 -16.25
CA LEU A 85 8.24 5.18 -15.30
C LEU A 85 9.67 4.74 -14.91
N ASN A 86 9.92 3.43 -14.80
CA ASN A 86 11.25 2.92 -14.50
C ASN A 86 12.20 3.03 -15.71
N LEU A 87 11.69 2.81 -16.92
CA LEU A 87 12.50 2.95 -18.15
C LEU A 87 12.92 4.41 -18.37
N GLN A 88 12.00 5.36 -18.22
CA GLN A 88 12.31 6.80 -18.33
C GLN A 88 13.37 7.27 -17.32
N ARG A 89 13.51 6.55 -16.21
CA ARG A 89 14.47 6.86 -15.13
C ARG A 89 15.84 6.20 -15.33
N LEU A 90 15.93 5.18 -16.20
CA LEU A 90 17.20 4.57 -16.61
C LEU A 90 17.86 5.34 -17.77
N ASP A 91 17.05 6.09 -18.53
CA ASP A 91 17.50 6.94 -19.63
C ASP A 91 17.89 8.38 -19.18
N SER A 92 17.80 8.68 -17.86
CA SER A 92 18.11 9.97 -17.24
C SER A 92 19.31 9.90 -16.31
#